data_AF-A0A3D0SZW3-F1
#
_entry.id   AF-A0A3D0SZW3-F1
#
_cell.length_a   1.000
_cell.length_b   1.000
_cell.length_c   1.000
_cell.angle_alpha   90.00
_cell.angle_beta   90.00
_cell.angle_gamma   90.00
#
_symmetry.space_group_name_H-M   'P 1'
#
loop_
_entity.id
_entity.type
_entity.pdbx_description
1 polymer ?
#
loop_
_entity_poly.entity_id
_entity_poly.type
_entity_poly.pdbx_seq_one_letter_code
_entity_poly.pdbx_strand_id
1 'polypeptide(L)'
;MKQLSLITRAVSVILLANASLAAAQQISPTSVNKPIHRLNPTTNSIKNQVDGTQTYIIQLHEPSVAQYNGGIKGFAATNPKTRLQTSRVANANRGKLDASASHVTAYRDYLQQRQQTVLGKIAQITGQASATRQLQFAINGMVLQLTPAQAEKVKALSGVKSVEADRKLKLSSDTSPELTGATGVWAGATLAGTSALGEGTVVAIFDTGINTDHPSFAATGGDGYTHTNPLGSGNYLGDCAGSYPSLCNDKLIGVYSYPLITNQYADTDVFPPGLPRNGEDYNGHGSHVAGTAAGNILYDVPSVGLAYDLEESDGYAGEFTFDQISGIAPHANIISFQVCLPGENDDEYNGCYANLAVTAIDDAIASGVVDAINYSISGGDEVWGNTLSGAWLSANNAGIFVAHSAGNDGPDASTSDKLSPWLTPVAATTHGRTLDLSKSIGSFTGGSGAPATISGQSNTGAITADIVYAGDYPNANDPNGDPAQCLEPYPAGTFNGEIVVCDRGDIARIQKAINVAQGGAGGYVLANVEGGAENLVPDEYVIPGIHIAASDGDSLKTWLASGNNHRATITATAGIRSVDSSLADKVASFSSRGPN
;
A
#
# COMPACT_ATOMS: atom_id res chain seq x y z
N MET A 1 1.24 71.80 -23.37
CA MET A 1 1.14 73.01 -22.53
C MET A 1 0.67 72.55 -21.16
N LYS A 2 1.30 72.78 -19.99
CA LYS A 2 2.54 73.48 -19.52
C LYS A 2 3.18 72.51 -18.45
N GLN A 3 4.48 72.34 -18.18
CA GLN A 3 5.54 73.24 -17.66
C GLN A 3 5.10 74.09 -16.42
N LEU A 4 5.85 74.25 -15.31
CA LEU A 4 7.17 73.77 -14.82
C LEU A 4 7.34 74.04 -13.27
N SER A 5 8.54 73.76 -12.70
CA SER A 5 9.07 74.10 -11.34
C SER A 5 8.59 73.22 -10.16
N LEU A 6 9.41 72.63 -9.27
CA LEU A 6 10.88 72.62 -9.02
C LEU A 6 11.47 73.82 -8.23
N ILE A 7 11.73 73.60 -6.93
CA ILE A 7 12.72 74.20 -5.98
C ILE A 7 12.67 73.25 -4.75
N THR A 8 13.65 72.42 -4.37
CA THR A 8 15.08 72.60 -4.05
C THR A 8 15.36 73.20 -2.66
N ARG A 9 15.70 72.34 -1.69
CA ARG A 9 16.67 72.66 -0.62
C ARG A 9 17.53 71.43 -0.31
N ALA A 10 18.84 71.57 -0.51
CA ALA A 10 19.85 70.62 -0.08
C ALA A 10 20.74 71.29 0.97
N VAL A 11 21.17 70.52 1.98
CA VAL A 11 22.32 70.83 2.84
C VAL A 11 23.08 69.52 3.03
N SER A 12 24.38 69.53 2.77
CA SER A 12 25.24 68.34 2.80
C SER A 12 26.50 68.59 3.63
N VAL A 13 26.78 67.70 4.59
CA VAL A 13 28.10 67.46 5.23
C VAL A 13 28.06 65.97 5.69
N ILE A 14 28.74 65.01 5.04
CA ILE A 14 30.18 64.63 5.15
C ILE A 14 30.48 63.94 6.51
N LEU A 15 31.05 62.73 6.63
CA LEU A 15 31.71 61.81 5.68
C LEU A 15 31.81 60.34 6.23
N LEU A 16 32.12 59.36 5.36
CA LEU A 16 32.78 58.04 5.60
C LEU A 16 32.17 56.99 6.56
N ALA A 17 31.76 55.85 5.99
CA ALA A 17 32.36 54.53 6.30
C ALA A 17 32.10 53.50 5.17
N ASN A 18 33.15 52.76 4.81
CA ASN A 18 33.28 51.82 3.70
C ASN A 18 32.14 50.79 3.53
N ALA A 19 31.65 50.63 2.30
CA ALA A 19 31.05 49.40 1.79
C ALA A 19 31.79 48.96 0.52
N SER A 20 32.78 48.09 0.68
CA SER A 20 33.53 47.47 -0.41
C SER A 20 32.67 46.45 -1.15
N LEU A 21 32.79 46.38 -2.48
CA LEU A 21 32.24 45.27 -3.26
C LEU A 21 32.84 43.95 -2.76
N ALA A 22 32.03 43.09 -2.16
CA ALA A 22 32.33 41.69 -1.97
C ALA A 22 31.68 40.90 -3.11
N ALA A 23 32.49 40.27 -3.95
CA ALA A 23 32.00 39.32 -4.93
C ALA A 23 31.29 38.14 -4.23
N ALA A 24 30.30 37.54 -4.88
CA ALA A 24 29.64 36.35 -4.38
C ALA A 24 30.67 35.24 -4.13
N GLN A 25 30.97 34.97 -2.86
CA GLN A 25 31.79 33.84 -2.49
C GLN A 25 31.00 32.56 -2.78
N GLN A 26 31.52 31.73 -3.67
CA GLN A 26 31.12 30.32 -3.70
C GLN A 26 31.42 29.74 -2.31
N ILE A 27 30.36 29.33 -1.61
CA ILE A 27 30.51 28.53 -0.39
C ILE A 27 30.95 27.13 -0.85
N SER A 28 32.26 26.96 -1.01
CA SER A 28 32.85 25.63 -1.15
C SER A 28 32.51 24.83 0.11
N PRO A 29 31.91 23.63 0.00
CA PRO A 29 31.61 22.82 1.17
C PRO A 29 32.92 22.49 1.89
N THR A 30 33.05 22.96 3.13
CA THR A 30 34.20 22.64 3.98
C THR A 30 34.15 21.17 4.35
N SER A 31 34.78 20.34 3.53
CA SER A 31 35.12 18.96 3.86
C SER A 31 36.00 18.95 5.10
N VAL A 32 35.38 18.77 6.26
CA VAL A 32 36.07 18.26 7.44
C VAL A 32 36.28 16.78 7.18
N ASN A 33 37.53 16.38 6.95
CA ASN A 33 37.95 14.98 6.86
C ASN A 33 37.58 14.22 8.15
N LYS A 34 36.35 13.74 8.25
CA LYS A 34 36.01 12.59 9.08
C LYS A 34 36.50 11.35 8.32
N PRO A 35 37.13 10.38 9.01
CA PRO A 35 37.74 9.24 8.33
C PRO A 35 36.68 8.52 7.50
N ILE A 36 37.07 8.13 6.27
CA ILE A 36 36.31 7.18 5.49
C ILE A 36 36.23 5.91 6.33
N HIS A 37 35.10 5.70 7.00
CA HIS A 37 34.70 4.37 7.39
C HIS A 37 34.52 3.62 6.09
N ARG A 38 35.58 2.93 5.67
CA ARG A 38 35.41 1.74 4.83
C ARG A 38 34.38 0.92 5.58
N LEU A 39 33.26 0.70 4.93
CA LEU A 39 32.38 -0.40 5.29
C LEU A 39 33.21 -1.66 5.06
N ASN A 40 33.99 -2.03 6.08
CA ASN A 40 34.21 -3.45 6.35
C ASN A 40 32.81 -4.05 6.32
N PRO A 41 32.55 -5.09 5.52
CA PRO A 41 31.27 -5.77 5.60
C PRO A 41 31.16 -6.26 7.03
N THR A 42 30.38 -5.55 7.84
CA THR A 42 29.95 -6.02 9.15
C THR A 42 29.13 -7.24 8.83
N THR A 43 29.77 -8.39 9.01
CA THR A 43 29.10 -9.66 9.20
C THR A 43 28.20 -9.47 10.42
N ASN A 44 27.01 -8.91 10.18
CA ASN A 44 25.88 -8.96 11.08
C ASN A 44 25.43 -10.42 11.11
N SER A 45 26.27 -11.24 11.74
CA SER A 45 25.87 -12.55 12.22
C SER A 45 24.91 -12.31 13.37
N ILE A 46 23.68 -11.95 13.03
CA ILE A 46 22.52 -12.18 13.89
C ILE A 46 22.41 -13.70 13.99
N LYS A 47 23.22 -14.29 14.87
CA LYS A 47 23.07 -15.66 15.34
C LYS A 47 21.90 -15.73 16.32
N ASN A 48 20.73 -15.32 15.84
CA ASN A 48 19.51 -15.91 16.33
C ASN A 48 19.47 -17.31 15.72
N GLN A 49 20.10 -18.28 16.41
CA GLN A 49 19.81 -19.68 16.14
C GLN A 49 18.36 -19.91 16.57
N VAL A 50 17.44 -19.69 15.64
CA VAL A 50 16.05 -20.10 15.78
C VAL A 50 16.04 -21.62 15.80
N ASP A 51 16.00 -22.19 17.01
CA ASP A 51 15.89 -23.63 17.24
C ASP A 51 14.52 -24.10 16.75
N GLY A 52 14.51 -24.80 15.63
CA GLY A 52 13.29 -25.27 14.99
C GLY A 52 13.46 -25.51 13.50
N THR A 53 12.36 -25.87 12.85
CA THR A 53 12.26 -26.03 11.41
C THR A 53 11.79 -24.71 10.80
N GLN A 54 12.53 -24.19 9.81
CA GLN A 54 12.22 -22.95 9.09
C GLN A 54 11.95 -23.26 7.61
N THR A 55 11.26 -22.37 6.91
CA THR A 55 11.08 -22.49 5.46
C THR A 55 12.34 -22.03 4.73
N TYR A 56 12.80 -22.83 3.76
CA TYR A 56 13.96 -22.55 2.91
C TYR A 56 13.59 -22.66 1.43
N ILE A 57 14.12 -21.75 0.62
CA ILE A 57 14.10 -21.81 -0.84
C ILE A 57 15.42 -22.43 -1.30
N ILE A 58 15.34 -23.50 -2.10
CA ILE A 58 16.49 -24.23 -2.64
C ILE A 58 16.53 -24.02 -4.14
N GLN A 59 17.54 -23.30 -4.64
CA GLN A 59 17.76 -23.13 -6.08
C GLN A 59 18.70 -24.21 -6.60
N LEU A 60 18.45 -24.70 -7.81
CA LEU A 60 19.30 -25.67 -8.50
C LEU A 60 20.14 -25.00 -9.61
N HIS A 61 21.10 -25.74 -10.19
CA HIS A 61 22.04 -25.19 -11.16
C HIS A 61 21.49 -25.01 -12.58
N GLU A 62 20.60 -25.88 -13.05
CA GLU A 62 20.01 -25.72 -14.40
C GLU A 62 19.12 -24.48 -14.43
N PRO A 63 19.12 -23.66 -15.49
CA PRO A 63 18.31 -22.45 -15.56
C PRO A 63 16.81 -22.75 -15.53
N SER A 64 16.01 -21.77 -15.10
CA SER A 64 14.54 -21.85 -15.19
C SER A 64 14.06 -21.89 -16.64
N VAL A 65 12.79 -22.26 -16.84
CA VAL A 65 12.15 -22.22 -18.17
C VAL A 65 12.27 -20.83 -18.80
N ALA A 66 12.07 -19.75 -18.04
CA ALA A 66 12.17 -18.40 -18.60
C ALA A 66 13.62 -17.96 -18.92
N GLN A 67 14.64 -18.59 -18.31
CA GLN A 67 16.06 -18.25 -18.50
C GLN A 67 16.83 -19.21 -19.43
N TYR A 68 16.25 -20.35 -19.81
CA TYR A 68 16.96 -21.36 -20.59
C TYR A 68 17.12 -20.98 -22.06
N ASN A 69 18.37 -20.66 -22.43
CA ASN A 69 18.78 -20.20 -23.76
C ASN A 69 19.16 -21.35 -24.71
N GLY A 70 18.87 -22.61 -24.36
CA GLY A 70 19.35 -23.79 -25.11
C GLY A 70 20.70 -24.31 -24.60
N GLY A 71 21.23 -25.35 -25.26
CA GLY A 71 22.55 -25.92 -24.99
C GLY A 71 22.55 -27.33 -24.39
N ILE A 72 21.43 -27.79 -23.81
CA ILE A 72 21.26 -29.19 -23.39
C ILE A 72 20.76 -30.00 -24.60
N LYS A 73 21.51 -31.05 -24.95
CA LYS A 73 21.19 -31.93 -26.08
C LYS A 73 19.79 -32.53 -25.92
N GLY A 74 18.90 -32.23 -26.87
CA GLY A 74 17.50 -32.68 -26.87
C GLY A 74 16.48 -31.61 -26.46
N PHE A 75 16.91 -30.48 -25.88
CA PHE A 75 16.00 -29.43 -25.41
C PHE A 75 16.29 -28.08 -26.09
N ALA A 76 15.31 -27.56 -26.83
CA ALA A 76 15.40 -26.26 -27.49
C ALA A 76 15.28 -25.10 -26.48
N ALA A 77 15.85 -23.94 -26.83
CA ALA A 77 15.74 -22.73 -26.03
C ALA A 77 14.28 -22.33 -25.78
N THR A 78 13.95 -22.04 -24.53
CA THR A 78 12.61 -21.64 -24.06
C THR A 78 12.52 -20.14 -23.78
N ASN A 79 13.63 -19.46 -23.47
CA ASN A 79 13.68 -18.01 -23.30
C ASN A 79 13.21 -17.28 -24.59
N PRO A 80 12.11 -16.49 -24.55
CA PRO A 80 11.58 -15.75 -25.69
C PRO A 80 12.62 -14.82 -26.33
N LYS A 81 13.44 -14.14 -25.52
CA LYS A 81 14.44 -13.16 -25.99
C LYS A 81 15.52 -13.80 -26.87
N THR A 82 15.92 -15.05 -26.56
CA THR A 82 16.88 -15.82 -27.39
C THR A 82 16.22 -16.38 -28.66
N ARG A 83 14.92 -16.69 -28.61
CA ARG A 83 14.15 -17.17 -29.77
C ARG A 83 13.82 -16.07 -30.78
N LEU A 84 13.64 -14.84 -30.32
CA LEU A 84 13.49 -13.66 -31.17
C LEU A 84 14.71 -13.43 -32.07
N GLN A 85 15.92 -13.62 -31.55
CA GLN A 85 17.17 -13.44 -32.31
C GLN A 85 17.40 -14.49 -33.41
N THR A 86 16.71 -15.63 -33.37
CA THR A 86 16.96 -16.77 -34.27
C THR A 86 15.88 -16.99 -35.34
N SER A 87 14.82 -16.16 -35.40
CA SER A 87 13.69 -16.37 -36.33
C SER A 87 13.31 -15.11 -37.11
N ARG A 88 13.48 -15.13 -38.44
CA ARG A 88 13.34 -13.98 -39.38
C ARG A 88 11.91 -13.49 -39.68
N VAL A 89 10.95 -13.61 -38.76
CA VAL A 89 9.56 -13.15 -38.99
C VAL A 89 9.09 -12.31 -37.81
N ALA A 90 8.55 -11.12 -38.07
CA ALA A 90 7.98 -10.27 -37.04
C ALA A 90 6.51 -10.64 -36.80
N ASN A 91 6.13 -10.88 -35.56
CA ASN A 91 4.74 -10.97 -35.07
C ASN A 91 4.73 -10.49 -33.62
N ALA A 92 3.74 -9.69 -33.23
CA ALA A 92 3.70 -8.99 -31.94
C ALA A 92 3.82 -9.93 -30.72
N ASN A 93 3.15 -11.09 -30.75
CA ASN A 93 3.11 -12.03 -29.63
C ASN A 93 4.43 -12.80 -29.39
N ARG A 94 5.53 -12.50 -30.11
CA ARG A 94 6.82 -13.20 -29.94
C ARG A 94 7.63 -12.77 -28.72
N GLY A 95 7.19 -11.76 -27.98
CA GLY A 95 7.86 -11.27 -26.76
C GLY A 95 7.58 -12.08 -25.49
N LYS A 96 6.43 -12.77 -25.42
CA LYS A 96 6.01 -13.52 -24.22
C LYS A 96 6.41 -15.00 -24.25
N LEU A 97 6.50 -15.61 -23.07
CA LEU A 97 6.67 -17.06 -22.92
C LEU A 97 5.33 -17.80 -23.07
N ASP A 98 5.24 -18.68 -24.05
CA ASP A 98 4.13 -19.65 -24.16
C ASP A 98 4.43 -20.87 -23.28
N ALA A 99 3.85 -20.90 -22.08
CA ALA A 99 4.00 -22.00 -21.11
C ALA A 99 3.45 -23.35 -21.62
N SER A 100 2.57 -23.34 -22.63
CA SER A 100 1.95 -24.54 -23.21
C SER A 100 2.75 -25.16 -24.37
N ALA A 101 3.70 -24.41 -24.93
CA ALA A 101 4.44 -24.83 -26.10
C ALA A 101 5.22 -26.13 -25.84
N SER A 102 5.14 -27.10 -26.76
CA SER A 102 5.72 -28.44 -26.59
C SER A 102 7.19 -28.49 -26.17
N HIS A 103 8.00 -27.53 -26.61
CA HIS A 103 9.41 -27.40 -26.24
C HIS A 103 9.62 -26.82 -24.82
N VAL A 104 8.70 -25.97 -24.35
CA VAL A 104 8.64 -25.47 -22.96
C VAL A 104 8.22 -26.61 -22.04
N THR A 105 7.14 -27.32 -22.38
CA THR A 105 6.69 -28.52 -21.65
C THR A 105 7.81 -29.55 -21.51
N ALA A 106 8.48 -29.91 -22.62
CA ALA A 106 9.59 -30.87 -22.59
C ALA A 106 10.75 -30.42 -21.67
N TYR A 107 11.08 -29.13 -21.65
CA TYR A 107 12.14 -28.62 -20.78
C TYR A 107 11.72 -28.55 -19.30
N ARG A 108 10.48 -28.14 -19.02
CA ARG A 108 9.89 -28.15 -17.67
C ARG A 108 9.87 -29.57 -17.10
N ASP A 109 9.45 -30.57 -17.89
CA ASP A 109 9.39 -31.96 -17.47
C ASP A 109 10.81 -32.53 -17.22
N TYR A 110 11.82 -32.06 -17.96
CA TYR A 110 13.24 -32.31 -17.65
C TYR A 110 13.64 -31.69 -16.31
N LEU A 111 13.33 -30.41 -16.05
CA LEU A 111 13.61 -29.76 -14.76
C LEU A 111 12.93 -30.51 -13.60
N GLN A 112 11.70 -30.97 -13.78
CA GLN A 112 10.98 -31.76 -12.77
C GLN A 112 11.71 -33.08 -12.45
N GLN A 113 12.23 -33.80 -13.44
CA GLN A 113 13.05 -35.01 -13.22
C GLN A 113 14.37 -34.69 -12.49
N ARG A 114 15.01 -33.55 -12.79
CA ARG A 114 16.20 -33.07 -12.08
C ARG A 114 15.89 -32.75 -10.62
N GLN A 115 14.77 -32.08 -10.36
CA GLN A 115 14.29 -31.77 -9.02
C GLN A 115 13.98 -33.02 -8.21
N GLN A 116 13.30 -34.03 -8.78
CA GLN A 116 13.05 -35.31 -8.09
C GLN A 116 14.36 -36.05 -7.75
N THR A 117 15.38 -35.96 -8.63
CA THR A 117 16.71 -36.51 -8.35
C THR A 117 17.39 -35.81 -7.16
N VAL A 118 17.21 -34.49 -7.01
CA VAL A 118 17.76 -33.73 -5.88
C VAL A 118 16.95 -33.96 -4.60
N LEU A 119 15.61 -34.00 -4.67
CA LEU A 119 14.75 -34.36 -3.55
C LEU A 119 15.11 -35.74 -2.97
N GLY A 120 15.38 -36.73 -3.82
CA GLY A 120 15.86 -38.04 -3.39
C GLY A 120 17.17 -37.99 -2.57
N LYS A 121 18.06 -37.02 -2.84
CA LYS A 121 19.28 -36.77 -2.03
C LYS A 121 18.97 -36.02 -0.74
N ILE A 122 18.11 -35.00 -0.81
CA ILE A 122 17.66 -34.23 0.35
C ILE A 122 17.00 -35.14 1.38
N ALA A 123 16.14 -36.07 0.94
CA ALA A 123 15.49 -37.05 1.79
C ALA A 123 16.46 -37.89 2.65
N GLN A 124 17.66 -38.21 2.13
CA GLN A 124 18.69 -38.94 2.89
C GLN A 124 19.33 -38.10 4.01
N ILE A 125 19.25 -36.77 3.92
CA ILE A 125 19.76 -35.82 4.92
C ILE A 125 18.67 -35.43 5.92
N THR A 126 17.43 -35.28 5.45
CA THR A 126 16.36 -34.57 6.17
C THR A 126 15.21 -35.46 6.61
N GLY A 127 15.03 -36.63 5.99
CA GLY A 127 13.82 -37.45 6.11
C GLY A 127 12.63 -36.96 5.27
N GLN A 128 12.70 -35.77 4.66
CA GLN A 128 11.64 -35.23 3.80
C GLN A 128 11.83 -35.66 2.34
N ALA A 129 10.88 -36.44 1.84
CA ALA A 129 10.86 -36.92 0.45
C ALA A 129 10.08 -36.00 -0.52
N SER A 130 9.42 -34.96 -0.01
CA SER A 130 8.59 -34.03 -0.78
C SER A 130 8.96 -32.58 -0.52
N ALA A 131 8.77 -31.73 -1.53
CA ALA A 131 8.80 -30.28 -1.38
C ALA A 131 7.41 -29.73 -1.06
N THR A 132 7.34 -28.62 -0.33
CA THR A 132 6.12 -27.83 -0.16
C THR A 132 5.70 -27.18 -1.49
N ARG A 133 6.67 -26.73 -2.30
CA ARG A 133 6.49 -26.26 -3.67
C ARG A 133 7.68 -26.68 -4.54
N GLN A 134 7.43 -26.94 -5.82
CA GLN A 134 8.45 -27.11 -6.85
C GLN A 134 8.25 -26.01 -7.89
N LEU A 135 9.32 -25.29 -8.23
CA LEU A 135 9.31 -24.09 -9.06
C LEU A 135 10.10 -24.38 -10.33
N GLN A 136 9.62 -24.00 -11.51
CA GLN A 136 10.34 -24.23 -12.77
C GLN A 136 10.41 -23.00 -13.69
N PHE A 137 9.45 -22.08 -13.60
CA PHE A 137 9.34 -20.93 -14.50
C PHE A 137 10.14 -19.72 -14.00
N ALA A 138 9.96 -19.36 -12.73
CA ALA A 138 10.61 -18.25 -12.03
C ALA A 138 12.04 -18.61 -11.64
N ILE A 139 12.22 -19.76 -11.00
CA ILE A 139 13.52 -20.39 -10.72
C ILE A 139 13.41 -21.88 -11.00
N ASN A 140 14.52 -22.56 -11.27
CA ASN A 140 14.57 -24.02 -11.10
C ASN A 140 14.87 -24.29 -9.62
N GLY A 141 13.86 -24.67 -8.84
CA GLY A 141 14.01 -24.78 -7.39
C GLY A 141 12.85 -25.45 -6.67
N MET A 142 12.91 -25.42 -5.35
CA MET A 142 11.93 -26.04 -4.46
C MET A 142 11.91 -25.37 -3.09
N VAL A 143 10.76 -25.38 -2.45
CA VAL A 143 10.55 -24.83 -1.09
C VAL A 143 10.33 -25.97 -0.12
N LEU A 144 11.14 -26.05 0.94
CA LEU A 144 11.08 -27.09 1.98
C LEU A 144 11.14 -26.48 3.38
N GLN A 145 10.63 -27.21 4.37
CA GLN A 145 10.78 -26.87 5.78
C GLN A 145 11.96 -27.65 6.40
N LEU A 146 13.09 -26.98 6.67
CA LEU A 146 14.32 -27.60 7.17
C LEU A 146 14.77 -26.98 8.50
N THR A 147 15.45 -27.75 9.34
CA THR A 147 16.28 -27.16 10.41
C THR A 147 17.52 -26.47 9.81
N PRO A 148 18.10 -25.45 10.45
CA PRO A 148 19.33 -24.81 9.96
C PRO A 148 20.49 -25.78 9.69
N ALA A 149 20.64 -26.80 10.55
CA ALA A 149 21.66 -27.84 10.39
C ALA A 149 21.39 -28.80 9.21
N GLN A 150 20.13 -28.97 8.80
CA GLN A 150 19.76 -29.66 7.56
C GLN A 150 20.00 -28.77 6.34
N ALA A 151 19.61 -27.48 6.40
CA ALA A 151 19.79 -26.53 5.32
C ALA A 151 21.27 -26.40 4.88
N GLU A 152 22.20 -26.28 5.82
CA GLU A 152 23.64 -26.22 5.50
C GLU A 152 24.18 -27.53 4.89
N LYS A 153 23.66 -28.70 5.29
CA LYS A 153 24.01 -29.99 4.65
C LYS A 153 23.43 -30.10 3.24
N VAL A 154 22.21 -29.60 3.02
CA VAL A 154 21.54 -29.58 1.72
C VAL A 154 22.24 -28.63 0.75
N LYS A 155 22.73 -27.48 1.24
CA LYS A 155 23.53 -26.50 0.49
C LYS A 155 24.83 -27.08 -0.09
N ALA A 156 25.36 -28.15 0.52
CA ALA A 156 26.54 -28.87 0.03
C ALA A 156 26.22 -29.98 -1.01
N LEU A 157 24.95 -30.21 -1.37
CA LEU A 157 24.58 -31.27 -2.31
C LEU A 157 24.92 -30.92 -3.76
N SER A 158 25.47 -31.90 -4.49
CA SER A 158 25.69 -31.80 -5.93
C SER A 158 24.38 -31.60 -6.70
N GLY A 159 24.21 -30.41 -7.29
CA GLY A 159 23.00 -29.97 -7.99
C GLY A 159 22.31 -28.75 -7.37
N VAL A 160 22.57 -28.48 -6.08
CA VAL A 160 22.06 -27.31 -5.37
C VAL A 160 22.99 -26.11 -5.61
N LYS A 161 22.41 -24.98 -6.02
CA LYS A 161 23.08 -23.71 -6.31
C LYS A 161 23.03 -22.77 -5.10
N SER A 162 21.88 -22.63 -4.45
CA SER A 162 21.70 -21.87 -3.21
C SER A 162 20.66 -22.51 -2.30
N VAL A 163 20.75 -22.18 -1.00
CA VAL A 163 19.74 -22.49 0.02
C VAL A 163 19.60 -21.22 0.84
N GLU A 164 18.41 -20.62 0.79
CA GLU A 164 18.10 -19.31 1.37
C GLU A 164 16.96 -19.49 2.38
N ALA A 165 17.12 -18.94 3.58
CA ALA A 165 16.03 -18.90 4.55
C ALA A 165 14.97 -17.90 4.05
N ASP A 166 13.70 -18.26 4.20
CA ASP A 166 12.59 -17.36 3.90
C ASP A 166 12.58 -16.15 4.85
N ARG A 167 12.14 -14.99 4.35
CA ARG A 167 12.17 -13.72 5.11
C ARG A 167 10.90 -12.91 4.89
N LYS A 168 10.51 -12.16 5.93
CA LYS A 168 9.42 -11.17 5.85
C LYS A 168 9.86 -9.92 5.07
N LEU A 169 8.96 -9.37 4.26
CA LEU A 169 9.08 -8.14 3.48
C LEU A 169 7.99 -7.13 3.89
N LYS A 170 8.18 -5.83 3.64
CA LYS A 170 7.31 -4.71 4.09
C LYS A 170 6.46 -4.11 2.96
N LEU A 171 5.33 -3.44 3.28
CA LEU A 171 4.38 -2.80 2.34
C LEU A 171 4.74 -1.32 1.96
N SER A 172 4.09 -0.70 0.95
CA SER A 172 4.34 0.68 0.44
C SER A 172 3.27 1.24 -0.55
N SER A 173 2.97 2.55 -0.53
CA SER A 173 1.97 3.26 -1.41
C SER A 173 2.53 4.59 -2.02
N ASP A 174 1.86 5.45 -2.84
CA ASP A 174 0.41 5.62 -3.16
C ASP A 174 0.03 6.14 -4.61
N THR A 175 -0.99 7.01 -4.72
CA THR A 175 -1.83 7.52 -5.86
C THR A 175 -1.16 8.18 -7.11
N SER A 176 -1.88 8.25 -8.25
CA SER A 176 -1.23 8.58 -9.57
C SER A 176 -1.99 9.09 -10.83
N PRO A 177 -3.30 8.89 -11.14
CA PRO A 177 -3.82 8.98 -12.53
C PRO A 177 -3.63 10.27 -13.34
N GLU A 178 -4.13 11.42 -12.90
CA GLU A 178 -3.98 12.67 -13.67
C GLU A 178 -2.54 13.18 -13.67
N LEU A 179 -1.82 12.98 -12.57
CA LEU A 179 -0.43 13.41 -12.37
C LEU A 179 0.53 12.70 -13.34
N THR A 180 0.32 11.40 -13.54
CA THR A 180 1.13 10.59 -14.47
C THR A 180 0.79 10.80 -15.95
N GLY A 181 -0.23 11.60 -16.27
CA GLY A 181 -0.68 11.81 -17.64
C GLY A 181 -1.39 10.61 -18.27
N ALA A 182 -1.87 9.64 -17.46
CA ALA A 182 -2.60 8.46 -17.95
C ALA A 182 -3.83 8.85 -18.78
N THR A 183 -4.51 9.94 -18.40
CA THR A 183 -5.62 10.54 -19.16
C THR A 183 -5.26 10.91 -20.59
N GLY A 184 -3.98 11.26 -20.86
CA GLY A 184 -3.47 11.46 -22.22
C GLY A 184 -3.40 10.17 -23.02
N VAL A 185 -2.98 9.07 -22.41
CA VAL A 185 -2.99 7.72 -23.02
C VAL A 185 -4.42 7.27 -23.31
N TRP A 186 -5.34 7.47 -22.37
CA TRP A 186 -6.77 7.17 -22.56
C TRP A 186 -7.35 7.99 -23.72
N ALA A 187 -6.99 9.27 -23.84
CA ALA A 187 -7.39 10.15 -24.94
C ALA A 187 -6.67 9.89 -26.29
N GLY A 188 -5.79 8.88 -26.35
CA GLY A 188 -5.09 8.49 -27.57
C GLY A 188 -3.83 9.30 -27.90
N ALA A 189 -3.28 10.07 -26.97
CA ALA A 189 -1.99 10.75 -27.10
C ALA A 189 -0.78 9.78 -27.00
N THR A 190 -0.90 8.60 -27.59
CA THR A 190 0.16 7.59 -27.69
C THR A 190 0.90 7.72 -29.02
N LEU A 191 2.09 7.14 -29.15
CA LEU A 191 2.83 7.09 -30.43
C LEU A 191 2.05 6.41 -31.57
N ALA A 192 1.04 5.60 -31.24
CA ALA A 192 0.16 4.93 -32.19
C ALA A 192 -1.16 5.68 -32.46
N GLY A 193 -1.45 6.77 -31.73
CA GLY A 193 -2.73 7.49 -31.80
C GLY A 193 -3.92 6.71 -31.25
N THR A 194 -3.67 5.63 -30.50
CA THR A 194 -4.71 4.72 -29.98
C THR A 194 -5.05 5.09 -28.54
N SER A 195 -6.34 5.32 -28.27
CA SER A 195 -6.93 5.36 -26.93
C SER A 195 -6.84 3.98 -26.30
N ALA A 196 -6.25 3.89 -25.11
CA ALA A 196 -6.14 2.63 -24.37
C ALA A 196 -6.35 2.88 -22.87
N LEU A 197 -7.31 2.19 -22.28
CA LEU A 197 -7.58 2.18 -20.85
C LEU A 197 -7.16 0.85 -20.20
N GLY A 198 -6.50 -0.04 -20.95
CA GLY A 198 -5.99 -1.33 -20.47
C GLY A 198 -6.65 -2.55 -21.11
N GLU A 199 -7.51 -2.35 -22.11
CA GLU A 199 -8.27 -3.41 -22.79
C GLU A 199 -7.36 -4.57 -23.25
N GLY A 200 -7.67 -5.80 -22.82
CA GLY A 200 -6.89 -6.99 -23.17
C GLY A 200 -5.52 -7.10 -22.49
N THR A 201 -5.25 -6.26 -21.48
CA THR A 201 -4.06 -6.33 -20.63
C THR A 201 -4.42 -7.00 -19.30
N VAL A 202 -3.55 -7.87 -18.77
CA VAL A 202 -3.72 -8.49 -17.45
C VAL A 202 -2.66 -7.97 -16.47
N VAL A 203 -3.11 -7.34 -15.39
CA VAL A 203 -2.26 -6.87 -14.29
C VAL A 203 -2.33 -7.84 -13.12
N ALA A 204 -1.17 -8.31 -12.66
CA ALA A 204 -1.06 -9.12 -11.46
C ALA A 204 -0.65 -8.25 -10.25
N ILE A 205 -1.38 -8.40 -9.15
CA ILE A 205 -1.18 -7.67 -7.90
C ILE A 205 -0.65 -8.65 -6.85
N PHE A 206 0.53 -8.36 -6.29
CA PHE A 206 1.22 -9.21 -5.33
C PHE A 206 1.21 -8.49 -3.99
N ASP A 207 0.35 -8.90 -3.06
CA ASP A 207 0.03 -8.09 -1.88
C ASP A 207 -0.67 -8.89 -0.75
N THR A 208 -1.45 -8.23 0.11
CA THR A 208 -2.23 -8.80 1.24
C THR A 208 -3.49 -9.56 0.85
N GLY A 209 -3.91 -9.50 -0.42
CA GLY A 209 -5.13 -10.12 -0.93
C GLY A 209 -5.81 -9.21 -1.94
N ILE A 210 -7.09 -9.44 -2.21
CA ILE A 210 -7.99 -8.42 -2.77
C ILE A 210 -9.37 -8.54 -2.13
N ASN A 211 -10.04 -7.42 -1.84
CA ASN A 211 -11.47 -7.40 -1.57
C ASN A 211 -12.20 -7.79 -2.87
N THR A 212 -12.93 -8.89 -2.87
CA THR A 212 -13.43 -9.53 -4.10
C THR A 212 -14.77 -9.00 -4.59
N ASP A 213 -15.54 -8.30 -3.75
CA ASP A 213 -16.85 -7.73 -4.09
C ASP A 213 -16.88 -6.20 -4.28
N HIS A 214 -15.78 -5.51 -3.98
CA HIS A 214 -15.67 -4.05 -4.14
C HIS A 214 -15.95 -3.60 -5.59
N PRO A 215 -16.73 -2.52 -5.82
CA PRO A 215 -17.13 -2.07 -7.16
C PRO A 215 -15.99 -1.81 -8.16
N SER A 216 -14.81 -1.43 -7.68
CA SER A 216 -13.58 -1.29 -8.50
C SER A 216 -13.18 -2.57 -9.24
N PHE A 217 -13.64 -3.74 -8.79
CA PHE A 217 -13.30 -5.06 -9.32
C PHE A 217 -14.51 -5.80 -9.89
N ALA A 218 -15.66 -5.12 -10.02
CA ALA A 218 -16.85 -5.66 -10.67
C ALA A 218 -16.61 -5.92 -12.18
N ALA A 219 -17.32 -6.90 -12.74
CA ALA A 219 -17.21 -7.25 -14.17
C ALA A 219 -17.62 -6.13 -15.14
N THR A 220 -18.34 -5.12 -14.67
CA THR A 220 -18.69 -3.92 -15.43
C THR A 220 -18.36 -2.67 -14.62
N GLY A 221 -17.68 -1.70 -15.22
CA GLY A 221 -17.37 -0.41 -14.60
C GLY A 221 -18.57 0.54 -14.55
N GLY A 222 -18.46 1.63 -13.80
CA GLY A 222 -19.48 2.69 -13.71
C GLY A 222 -19.66 3.49 -15.01
N ASP A 223 -18.69 3.41 -15.91
CA ASP A 223 -18.73 3.91 -17.29
C ASP A 223 -19.48 2.97 -18.26
N GLY A 224 -19.85 1.76 -17.80
CA GLY A 224 -20.54 0.75 -18.59
C GLY A 224 -19.61 -0.20 -19.36
N TYR A 225 -18.29 -0.13 -19.19
CA TYR A 225 -17.36 -1.08 -19.80
C TYR A 225 -17.47 -2.45 -19.11
N THR A 226 -17.95 -3.47 -19.83
CA THR A 226 -17.93 -4.87 -19.38
C THR A 226 -16.63 -5.54 -19.84
N HIS A 227 -15.90 -6.09 -18.88
CA HIS A 227 -14.63 -6.77 -19.12
C HIS A 227 -14.83 -8.08 -19.89
N THR A 228 -13.82 -8.48 -20.65
CA THR A 228 -13.76 -9.81 -21.28
C THR A 228 -12.62 -10.60 -20.65
N ASN A 229 -12.92 -11.76 -20.05
CA ASN A 229 -11.89 -12.63 -19.52
C ASN A 229 -11.08 -13.28 -20.67
N PRO A 230 -9.76 -13.05 -20.77
CA PRO A 230 -8.92 -13.59 -21.84
C PRO A 230 -8.74 -15.12 -21.77
N LEU A 231 -9.06 -15.74 -20.64
CA LEU A 231 -9.09 -17.20 -20.47
C LEU A 231 -10.40 -17.83 -21.01
N GLY A 232 -11.38 -16.99 -21.37
CA GLY A 232 -12.75 -17.39 -21.72
C GLY A 232 -13.69 -17.34 -20.52
N SER A 233 -14.97 -17.05 -20.78
CA SER A 233 -15.99 -16.88 -19.74
C SER A 233 -16.10 -18.12 -18.85
N GLY A 234 -16.06 -17.92 -17.52
CA GLY A 234 -16.09 -18.97 -16.51
C GLY A 234 -14.77 -19.72 -16.28
N ASN A 235 -13.69 -19.44 -17.03
CA ASN A 235 -12.36 -19.99 -16.77
C ASN A 235 -11.56 -19.03 -15.89
N TYR A 236 -11.42 -19.35 -14.61
CA TYR A 236 -10.67 -18.53 -13.64
C TYR A 236 -9.39 -19.24 -13.17
N LEU A 237 -8.58 -18.53 -12.39
CA LEU A 237 -7.32 -19.02 -11.81
C LEU A 237 -7.35 -19.03 -10.28
N GLY A 238 -6.45 -19.82 -9.68
CA GLY A 238 -6.28 -19.92 -8.23
C GLY A 238 -7.51 -20.50 -7.51
N ASP A 239 -7.88 -19.88 -6.40
CA ASP A 239 -9.00 -20.26 -5.52
C ASP A 239 -10.33 -20.30 -6.28
N CYS A 240 -10.49 -19.42 -7.27
CA CYS A 240 -11.64 -19.34 -8.16
C CYS A 240 -11.76 -20.51 -9.15
N ALA A 241 -10.66 -21.20 -9.46
CA ALA A 241 -10.67 -22.44 -10.22
C ALA A 241 -11.00 -23.66 -9.34
N GLY A 242 -10.99 -23.49 -8.02
CA GLY A 242 -11.16 -24.53 -7.01
C GLY A 242 -12.42 -24.33 -6.16
N SER A 243 -12.21 -24.12 -4.86
CA SER A 243 -13.29 -24.12 -3.85
C SER A 243 -14.10 -22.83 -3.80
N TYR A 244 -13.62 -21.73 -4.38
CA TYR A 244 -14.20 -20.40 -4.20
C TYR A 244 -14.49 -19.67 -5.54
N PRO A 245 -15.27 -20.27 -6.46
CA PRO A 245 -15.52 -19.72 -7.80
C PRO A 245 -16.26 -18.37 -7.82
N SER A 246 -16.93 -18.00 -6.73
CA SER A 246 -17.66 -16.72 -6.59
C SER A 246 -16.76 -15.50 -6.36
N LEU A 247 -15.48 -15.70 -6.02
CA LEU A 247 -14.52 -14.60 -5.80
C LEU A 247 -14.05 -13.95 -7.11
N CYS A 248 -14.31 -14.58 -8.26
CA CYS A 248 -13.86 -14.11 -9.56
C CYS A 248 -15.02 -13.78 -10.49
N ASN A 249 -14.73 -12.86 -11.42
CA ASN A 249 -15.62 -12.39 -12.45
C ASN A 249 -14.78 -12.00 -13.70
N ASP A 250 -15.37 -11.41 -14.74
CA ASP A 250 -14.60 -11.11 -15.96
C ASP A 250 -13.56 -9.97 -15.78
N LYS A 251 -13.62 -9.19 -14.70
CA LYS A 251 -12.61 -8.21 -14.28
C LYS A 251 -11.53 -8.86 -13.40
N LEU A 252 -11.92 -9.45 -12.27
CA LEU A 252 -11.03 -10.20 -11.37
C LEU A 252 -11.00 -11.67 -11.81
N ILE A 253 -10.06 -12.02 -12.69
CA ILE A 253 -10.04 -13.32 -13.39
C ILE A 253 -9.26 -14.41 -12.62
N GLY A 254 -8.64 -14.07 -11.49
CA GLY A 254 -7.96 -15.02 -10.62
C GLY A 254 -7.65 -14.43 -9.24
N VAL A 255 -7.80 -15.27 -8.22
CA VAL A 255 -7.41 -14.98 -6.83
C VAL A 255 -6.57 -16.16 -6.35
N TYR A 256 -5.31 -15.91 -6.00
CA TYR A 256 -4.40 -16.93 -5.46
C TYR A 256 -4.14 -16.65 -3.98
N SER A 257 -4.46 -17.62 -3.13
CA SER A 257 -3.96 -17.68 -1.76
C SER A 257 -3.03 -18.87 -1.56
N TYR A 258 -2.24 -18.81 -0.48
CA TYR A 258 -1.29 -19.86 -0.15
C TYR A 258 -1.50 -20.35 1.28
N PRO A 259 -1.46 -21.67 1.55
CA PRO A 259 -1.67 -22.22 2.89
C PRO A 259 -0.69 -21.74 3.97
N LEU A 260 0.42 -21.09 3.62
CA LEU A 260 1.31 -20.47 4.61
C LEU A 260 0.67 -19.23 5.27
N ILE A 261 -0.27 -18.59 4.58
CA ILE A 261 -1.09 -17.46 5.05
C ILE A 261 -2.45 -17.98 5.53
N THR A 262 -3.21 -18.68 4.68
CA THR A 262 -4.61 -19.03 5.02
C THR A 262 -4.77 -20.10 6.10
N ASN A 263 -3.69 -20.80 6.51
CA ASN A 263 -3.73 -21.62 7.72
C ASN A 263 -3.59 -20.80 9.01
N GLN A 264 -3.11 -19.54 8.97
CA GLN A 264 -3.06 -18.67 10.16
C GLN A 264 -4.47 -18.29 10.61
N TYR A 265 -5.45 -18.23 9.70
CA TYR A 265 -6.87 -18.04 9.99
C TYR A 265 -7.51 -19.17 10.83
N ALA A 266 -6.72 -20.16 11.25
CA ALA A 266 -7.14 -21.14 12.24
C ALA A 266 -6.97 -20.64 13.69
N ASP A 267 -6.25 -19.53 13.90
CA ASP A 267 -6.11 -18.92 15.21
C ASP A 267 -7.34 -18.06 15.54
N THR A 268 -8.21 -18.60 16.39
CA THR A 268 -9.47 -17.97 16.76
C THR A 268 -9.34 -16.92 17.87
N ASP A 269 -8.14 -16.69 18.40
CA ASP A 269 -7.89 -15.58 19.34
C ASP A 269 -7.69 -14.25 18.57
N VAL A 270 -7.45 -14.32 17.25
CA VAL A 270 -7.29 -13.15 16.35
C VAL A 270 -8.27 -13.15 15.18
N PHE A 271 -8.54 -14.29 14.55
CA PHE A 271 -9.42 -14.38 13.38
C PHE A 271 -10.81 -14.93 13.72
N PRO A 272 -11.89 -14.46 13.06
CA PRO A 272 -13.23 -15.00 13.27
C PRO A 272 -13.33 -16.52 13.04
N PRO A 273 -14.02 -17.28 13.93
CA PRO A 273 -14.16 -18.72 13.79
C PRO A 273 -14.85 -19.13 12.48
N GLY A 274 -14.11 -19.81 11.60
CA GLY A 274 -14.62 -20.30 10.32
C GLY A 274 -14.30 -19.42 9.12
N LEU A 275 -13.43 -18.41 9.28
CA LEU A 275 -12.95 -17.54 8.20
C LEU A 275 -12.50 -18.36 6.97
N PRO A 276 -12.97 -18.04 5.75
CA PRO A 276 -12.60 -18.75 4.53
C PRO A 276 -11.09 -18.79 4.29
N ARG A 277 -10.57 -19.91 3.79
CA ARG A 277 -9.15 -20.06 3.46
C ARG A 277 -8.90 -19.71 1.99
N ASN A 278 -9.15 -18.44 1.68
CA ASN A 278 -9.06 -17.84 0.34
C ASN A 278 -8.20 -16.55 0.37
N GLY A 279 -8.02 -15.94 -0.80
CA GLY A 279 -7.23 -14.71 -1.00
C GLY A 279 -7.97 -13.39 -0.78
N GLU A 280 -9.00 -13.39 0.08
CA GLU A 280 -9.70 -12.18 0.51
C GLU A 280 -8.73 -11.25 1.29
N ASP A 281 -8.90 -9.94 1.16
CA ASP A 281 -8.01 -8.95 1.78
C ASP A 281 -8.50 -8.49 3.15
N TYR A 282 -7.94 -9.08 4.21
CA TYR A 282 -8.19 -8.68 5.59
C TYR A 282 -7.25 -7.58 6.11
N ASN A 283 -6.51 -6.90 5.22
CA ASN A 283 -5.66 -5.75 5.54
C ASN A 283 -6.10 -4.46 4.83
N GLY A 284 -6.40 -4.55 3.53
CA GLY A 284 -6.82 -3.45 2.67
C GLY A 284 -5.71 -2.89 1.76
N HIS A 285 -4.43 -3.13 2.06
CA HIS A 285 -3.33 -2.63 1.23
C HIS A 285 -3.37 -3.20 -0.20
N GLY A 286 -3.59 -4.51 -0.36
CA GLY A 286 -3.73 -5.16 -1.66
C GLY A 286 -4.90 -4.64 -2.49
N SER A 287 -6.03 -4.38 -1.85
CA SER A 287 -7.21 -3.77 -2.47
C SER A 287 -6.93 -2.32 -2.92
N HIS A 288 -6.28 -1.52 -2.08
CA HIS A 288 -5.89 -0.15 -2.42
C HIS A 288 -4.89 -0.11 -3.59
N VAL A 289 -3.91 -1.03 -3.61
CA VAL A 289 -2.92 -1.18 -4.68
C VAL A 289 -3.58 -1.65 -5.98
N ALA A 290 -4.45 -2.67 -5.92
CA ALA A 290 -5.21 -3.16 -7.07
C ALA A 290 -6.12 -2.08 -7.67
N GLY A 291 -6.81 -1.33 -6.80
CA GLY A 291 -7.64 -0.19 -7.19
C GLY A 291 -6.84 0.91 -7.88
N THR A 292 -5.65 1.24 -7.37
CA THR A 292 -4.76 2.24 -7.96
C THR A 292 -4.22 1.80 -9.33
N ALA A 293 -3.83 0.53 -9.47
CA ALA A 293 -3.28 0.02 -10.73
C ALA A 293 -4.35 -0.11 -11.81
N ALA A 294 -5.48 -0.75 -11.49
CA ALA A 294 -6.46 -1.19 -12.47
C ALA A 294 -7.92 -1.19 -11.96
N GLY A 295 -8.26 -0.46 -10.90
CA GLY A 295 -9.66 -0.30 -10.49
C GLY A 295 -10.51 0.31 -11.60
N ASN A 296 -11.76 -0.15 -11.75
CA ASN A 296 -12.73 0.39 -12.70
C ASN A 296 -12.94 1.90 -12.51
N ILE A 297 -13.44 2.57 -13.55
CA ILE A 297 -14.00 3.92 -13.41
C ILE A 297 -15.28 3.82 -12.56
N LEU A 298 -15.33 4.57 -11.47
CA LEU A 298 -16.49 4.76 -10.61
C LEU A 298 -16.78 6.25 -10.51
N TYR A 299 -18.07 6.61 -10.44
CA TYR A 299 -18.55 7.98 -10.28
C TYR A 299 -19.21 8.16 -8.92
N ASP A 300 -19.28 9.39 -8.44
CA ASP A 300 -19.97 9.77 -7.21
C ASP A 300 -19.54 8.92 -5.98
N VAL A 301 -18.24 8.66 -5.84
CA VAL A 301 -17.70 7.76 -4.80
C VAL A 301 -17.53 8.51 -3.47
N PRO A 302 -18.26 8.16 -2.40
CA PRO A 302 -18.10 8.82 -1.11
C PRO A 302 -16.71 8.52 -0.51
N SER A 303 -16.13 9.48 0.20
CA SER A 303 -15.08 9.18 1.19
C SER A 303 -15.72 8.36 2.31
N VAL A 304 -15.08 7.26 2.70
CA VAL A 304 -15.59 6.38 3.77
C VAL A 304 -14.58 6.30 4.91
N GLY A 305 -15.05 6.53 6.12
CA GLY A 305 -14.33 6.34 7.37
C GLY A 305 -14.30 4.89 7.79
N LEU A 306 -13.28 4.53 8.58
CA LEU A 306 -13.19 3.24 9.23
C LEU A 306 -14.32 3.06 10.25
N ALA A 307 -14.98 1.90 10.20
CA ALA A 307 -15.74 1.39 11.33
C ALA A 307 -14.80 0.59 12.25
N TYR A 308 -15.01 0.74 13.56
CA TYR A 308 -14.24 0.05 14.60
C TYR A 308 -15.15 -0.96 15.30
N ASP A 309 -14.56 -2.03 15.83
CA ASP A 309 -15.23 -3.10 16.59
C ASP A 309 -16.39 -3.81 15.86
N LEU A 310 -16.38 -3.81 14.52
CA LEU A 310 -17.28 -4.59 13.67
C LEU A 310 -16.49 -5.66 12.90
N GLU A 311 -17.04 -6.86 12.81
CA GLU A 311 -16.47 -7.97 12.02
C GLU A 311 -16.57 -7.73 10.51
N GLU A 312 -17.66 -7.06 10.07
CA GLU A 312 -17.91 -6.67 8.69
C GLU A 312 -18.47 -5.23 8.65
N SER A 313 -18.01 -4.39 7.72
CA SER A 313 -18.55 -3.04 7.52
C SER A 313 -18.18 -2.43 6.17
N ASP A 314 -19.12 -1.71 5.54
CA ASP A 314 -18.88 -0.84 4.39
C ASP A 314 -18.20 0.50 4.77
N GLY A 315 -17.94 0.73 6.07
CA GLY A 315 -17.45 1.99 6.62
C GLY A 315 -18.54 3.05 6.83
N TYR A 316 -18.12 4.24 7.27
CA TYR A 316 -19.02 5.38 7.48
C TYR A 316 -18.84 6.42 6.37
N ALA A 317 -19.84 6.61 5.52
CA ALA A 317 -19.81 7.63 4.47
C ALA A 317 -19.69 9.05 5.07
N GLY A 318 -18.65 9.77 4.66
CA GLY A 318 -18.48 11.20 4.92
C GLY A 318 -19.28 12.06 3.94
N GLU A 319 -19.22 13.38 4.14
CA GLU A 319 -19.92 14.36 3.29
C GLU A 319 -19.22 14.60 1.95
N PHE A 320 -17.89 14.41 1.88
CA PHE A 320 -17.15 14.57 0.65
C PHE A 320 -17.27 13.35 -0.28
N THR A 321 -17.68 13.63 -1.51
CA THR A 321 -17.77 12.66 -2.60
C THR A 321 -16.74 13.01 -3.69
N PHE A 322 -16.01 12.01 -4.16
CA PHE A 322 -15.17 12.11 -5.35
C PHE A 322 -16.04 11.95 -6.61
N ASP A 323 -16.10 12.98 -7.45
CA ASP A 323 -16.81 12.96 -8.75
C ASP A 323 -16.47 11.71 -9.57
N GLN A 324 -15.20 11.29 -9.54
CA GLN A 324 -14.70 10.08 -10.18
C GLN A 324 -13.50 9.51 -9.42
N ILE A 325 -13.40 8.18 -9.34
CA ILE A 325 -12.18 7.43 -8.99
C ILE A 325 -11.95 6.37 -10.07
N SER A 326 -10.67 6.11 -10.41
CA SER A 326 -10.27 5.00 -11.28
C SER A 326 -8.82 4.61 -11.06
N GLY A 327 -8.45 3.40 -11.45
CA GLY A 327 -7.04 3.02 -11.61
C GLY A 327 -6.39 3.65 -12.84
N ILE A 328 -5.11 3.37 -13.06
CA ILE A 328 -4.35 3.78 -14.26
C ILE A 328 -4.84 3.05 -15.52
N ALA A 329 -5.17 1.76 -15.38
CA ALA A 329 -5.66 0.90 -16.45
C ALA A 329 -7.04 0.31 -16.10
N PRO A 330 -8.12 1.13 -16.06
CA PRO A 330 -9.42 0.68 -15.57
C PRO A 330 -10.06 -0.44 -16.40
N HIS A 331 -9.65 -0.62 -17.67
CA HIS A 331 -10.15 -1.69 -18.56
C HIS A 331 -9.25 -2.94 -18.61
N ALA A 332 -8.21 -3.01 -17.77
CA ALA A 332 -7.40 -4.22 -17.61
C ALA A 332 -8.07 -5.24 -16.70
N ASN A 333 -7.84 -6.54 -16.95
CA ASN A 333 -8.20 -7.62 -16.02
C ASN A 333 -7.17 -7.68 -14.88
N ILE A 334 -7.59 -8.21 -13.73
CA ILE A 334 -6.76 -8.35 -12.52
C ILE A 334 -6.58 -9.83 -12.15
N ILE A 335 -5.38 -10.20 -11.71
CA ILE A 335 -5.14 -11.41 -10.91
C ILE A 335 -4.52 -11.00 -9.58
N SER A 336 -5.14 -11.38 -8.46
CA SER A 336 -4.60 -11.16 -7.12
C SER A 336 -3.75 -12.34 -6.66
N PHE A 337 -2.62 -12.06 -6.04
CA PHE A 337 -1.72 -13.02 -5.39
C PHE A 337 -1.46 -12.57 -3.94
N GLN A 338 -2.12 -13.22 -2.99
CA GLN A 338 -1.91 -12.99 -1.56
C GLN A 338 -0.56 -13.59 -1.13
N VAL A 339 0.48 -12.75 -1.06
CA VAL A 339 1.83 -13.11 -0.62
C VAL A 339 2.22 -12.50 0.73
N CYS A 340 1.37 -11.61 1.25
CA CYS A 340 1.47 -10.98 2.56
C CYS A 340 0.41 -11.50 3.53
N LEU A 341 0.78 -11.61 4.81
CA LEU A 341 -0.16 -11.81 5.91
C LEU A 341 -0.97 -10.51 6.15
N PRO A 342 -2.16 -10.57 6.80
CA PRO A 342 -3.06 -9.42 6.89
C PRO A 342 -2.73 -8.39 7.99
N GLY A 343 -1.80 -8.67 8.90
CA GLY A 343 -1.44 -7.79 10.01
C GLY A 343 -0.40 -6.72 9.67
N GLU A 344 -0.43 -5.65 10.46
CA GLU A 344 0.44 -4.48 10.37
C GLU A 344 1.81 -4.68 11.06
N ASN A 345 2.71 -3.70 10.92
CA ASN A 345 4.12 -3.83 11.35
C ASN A 345 4.36 -4.23 12.82
N ASP A 346 3.38 -4.07 13.70
CA ASP A 346 3.45 -4.44 15.12
C ASP A 346 2.69 -5.76 15.47
N ASP A 347 1.97 -6.36 14.51
CA ASP A 347 1.17 -7.57 14.70
C ASP A 347 1.98 -8.88 14.51
N GLU A 348 1.51 -9.99 15.08
CA GLU A 348 2.10 -11.32 14.85
C GLU A 348 2.05 -11.73 13.37
N TYR A 349 0.86 -11.57 12.76
CA TYR A 349 0.58 -11.97 11.38
C TYR A 349 0.97 -10.89 10.37
N ASN A 350 2.20 -10.37 10.45
CA ASN A 350 2.62 -9.28 9.57
C ASN A 350 3.59 -9.66 8.44
N GLY A 351 3.66 -8.80 7.43
CA GLY A 351 4.65 -8.85 6.35
C GLY A 351 4.47 -9.99 5.34
N CYS A 352 5.36 -10.00 4.33
CA CYS A 352 5.22 -10.87 3.15
C CYS A 352 6.33 -11.90 3.03
N TYR A 353 6.00 -13.12 2.65
CA TYR A 353 6.98 -14.21 2.54
C TYR A 353 7.68 -14.19 1.18
N ALA A 354 9.01 -14.16 1.17
CA ALA A 354 9.81 -14.17 -0.05
C ALA A 354 9.60 -15.46 -0.87
N ASN A 355 9.34 -16.61 -0.23
CA ASN A 355 9.03 -17.85 -0.94
C ASN A 355 7.68 -17.80 -1.69
N LEU A 356 6.68 -17.09 -1.17
CA LEU A 356 5.38 -16.90 -1.78
C LEU A 356 5.48 -15.88 -2.92
N ALA A 357 6.26 -14.83 -2.76
CA ALA A 357 6.59 -13.93 -3.87
C ALA A 357 7.23 -14.70 -5.04
N VAL A 358 8.22 -15.57 -4.80
CA VAL A 358 8.79 -16.43 -5.85
C VAL A 358 7.76 -17.40 -6.43
N THR A 359 6.87 -17.97 -5.61
CA THR A 359 5.82 -18.90 -6.06
C THR A 359 4.80 -18.19 -6.95
N ALA A 360 4.33 -17.01 -6.55
CA ALA A 360 3.43 -16.18 -7.32
C ALA A 360 4.05 -15.69 -8.63
N ILE A 361 5.37 -15.43 -8.69
CA ILE A 361 6.06 -15.17 -9.96
C ILE A 361 6.03 -16.42 -10.87
N ASP A 362 6.19 -17.62 -10.31
CA ASP A 362 6.10 -18.89 -11.06
C ASP A 362 4.68 -19.08 -11.62
N ASP A 363 3.66 -18.91 -10.78
CA ASP A 363 2.23 -19.00 -11.13
C ASP A 363 1.83 -17.94 -12.18
N ALA A 364 2.26 -16.69 -12.02
CA ALA A 364 2.01 -15.59 -12.96
C ALA A 364 2.63 -15.87 -14.34
N ILE A 365 3.88 -16.37 -14.40
CA ILE A 365 4.51 -16.78 -15.65
C ILE A 365 3.79 -18.00 -16.25
N ALA A 366 3.43 -18.98 -15.42
CA ALA A 366 2.77 -20.22 -15.86
C ALA A 366 1.37 -19.97 -16.43
N SER A 367 0.65 -18.94 -15.96
CA SER A 367 -0.65 -18.51 -16.50
C SER A 367 -0.58 -18.13 -17.98
N GLY A 368 0.57 -17.64 -18.46
CA GLY A 368 0.78 -17.15 -19.83
C GLY A 368 0.06 -15.86 -20.20
N VAL A 369 -0.84 -15.33 -19.34
CA VAL A 369 -1.68 -14.16 -19.65
C VAL A 369 -1.16 -12.84 -19.08
N VAL A 370 -0.50 -12.85 -17.91
CA VAL A 370 -0.01 -11.63 -17.23
C VAL A 370 0.87 -10.76 -18.15
N ASP A 371 0.61 -9.45 -18.17
CA ASP A 371 1.38 -8.42 -18.90
C ASP A 371 2.27 -7.62 -17.96
N ALA A 372 1.74 -7.26 -16.79
CA ALA A 372 2.42 -6.45 -15.79
C ALA A 372 2.22 -7.02 -14.38
N ILE A 373 3.25 -6.91 -13.55
CA ILE A 373 3.19 -7.16 -12.10
C ILE A 373 3.37 -5.81 -11.40
N ASN A 374 2.45 -5.49 -10.49
CA ASN A 374 2.68 -4.50 -9.46
C ASN A 374 3.13 -5.20 -8.17
N TYR A 375 4.27 -4.79 -7.64
CA TYR A 375 4.84 -5.33 -6.40
C TYR A 375 5.17 -4.18 -5.43
N SER A 376 4.20 -3.84 -4.60
CA SER A 376 4.26 -2.76 -3.60
C SER A 376 4.92 -3.19 -2.28
N ILE A 377 5.91 -4.07 -2.39
CA ILE A 377 6.56 -4.76 -1.26
C ILE A 377 8.09 -4.54 -1.32
N SER A 378 8.79 -4.65 -0.18
CA SER A 378 10.26 -4.59 -0.10
C SER A 378 10.97 -5.84 -0.67
N GLY A 379 12.30 -5.83 -0.74
CA GLY A 379 13.14 -6.87 -1.34
C GLY A 379 13.65 -6.52 -2.74
N GLY A 380 14.67 -7.25 -3.21
CA GLY A 380 15.42 -6.92 -4.45
C GLY A 380 16.82 -6.33 -4.19
N ASP A 381 17.26 -6.42 -2.93
CA ASP A 381 18.49 -5.91 -2.29
C ASP A 381 19.79 -6.55 -2.79
N GLU A 382 19.70 -7.49 -3.74
CA GLU A 382 20.83 -8.13 -4.37
C GLU A 382 20.55 -8.26 -5.87
N VAL A 383 21.53 -7.96 -6.73
CA VAL A 383 21.38 -8.21 -8.18
C VAL A 383 21.62 -9.69 -8.50
N TRP A 384 22.61 -10.28 -7.81
CA TRP A 384 23.04 -11.67 -7.99
C TRP A 384 23.36 -12.25 -6.62
N GLY A 385 22.38 -12.88 -5.97
CA GLY A 385 22.58 -13.48 -4.64
C GLY A 385 21.39 -14.33 -4.20
N ASN A 386 20.17 -13.80 -4.38
CA ASN A 386 18.93 -14.47 -3.96
C ASN A 386 18.01 -14.94 -5.11
N THR A 387 17.15 -15.87 -4.74
CA THR A 387 16.12 -16.52 -5.56
C THR A 387 15.07 -15.55 -6.09
N LEU A 388 14.65 -14.58 -5.29
CA LEU A 388 13.67 -13.56 -5.68
C LEU A 388 14.15 -12.71 -6.87
N SER A 389 15.41 -12.28 -6.85
CA SER A 389 16.00 -11.50 -7.95
C SER A 389 16.15 -12.33 -9.23
N GLY A 390 16.44 -13.64 -9.08
CA GLY A 390 16.37 -14.60 -10.18
C GLY A 390 14.94 -14.78 -10.74
N ALA A 391 13.93 -14.80 -9.87
CA ALA A 391 12.52 -14.86 -10.28
C ALA A 391 12.10 -13.59 -11.06
N TRP A 392 12.52 -12.40 -10.63
CA TRP A 392 12.28 -11.16 -11.36
C TRP A 392 12.92 -11.13 -12.75
N LEU A 393 14.14 -11.66 -12.90
CA LEU A 393 14.77 -11.82 -14.23
C LEU A 393 13.95 -12.77 -15.12
N SER A 394 13.37 -13.81 -14.54
CA SER A 394 12.48 -14.74 -15.24
C SER A 394 11.19 -14.08 -15.70
N ALA A 395 10.53 -13.25 -14.87
CA ALA A 395 9.34 -12.49 -15.28
C ALA A 395 9.64 -11.56 -16.47
N ASN A 396 10.69 -10.76 -16.36
CA ASN A 396 11.17 -9.90 -17.45
C ASN A 396 11.53 -10.70 -18.72
N ASN A 397 12.10 -11.90 -18.60
CA ASN A 397 12.38 -12.76 -19.76
C ASN A 397 11.13 -13.41 -20.35
N ALA A 398 10.12 -13.69 -19.54
CA ALA A 398 8.80 -14.15 -19.96
C ALA A 398 7.95 -13.04 -20.64
N GLY A 399 8.46 -11.80 -20.72
CA GLY A 399 7.80 -10.67 -21.36
C GLY A 399 6.85 -9.89 -20.44
N ILE A 400 6.98 -10.07 -19.12
CA ILE A 400 6.17 -9.38 -18.10
C ILE A 400 6.90 -8.13 -17.61
N PHE A 401 6.22 -6.99 -17.60
CA PHE A 401 6.73 -5.75 -17.00
C PHE A 401 6.60 -5.81 -15.46
N VAL A 402 7.59 -5.30 -14.72
CA VAL A 402 7.56 -5.31 -13.25
C VAL A 402 7.73 -3.88 -12.71
N ALA A 403 6.67 -3.35 -12.12
CA ALA A 403 6.69 -2.14 -11.31
C ALA A 403 6.90 -2.53 -9.84
N HIS A 404 7.89 -1.94 -9.19
CA HIS A 404 8.32 -2.32 -7.85
C HIS A 404 8.56 -1.06 -7.03
N SER A 405 7.98 -0.93 -5.84
CA SER A 405 8.15 0.29 -5.01
C SER A 405 9.62 0.54 -4.68
N ALA A 406 10.12 1.78 -4.71
CA ALA A 406 11.51 2.08 -4.37
C ALA A 406 11.83 1.84 -2.89
N GLY A 407 10.81 1.88 -2.02
CA GLY A 407 10.90 1.79 -0.56
C GLY A 407 10.53 3.10 0.13
N ASN A 408 10.27 3.01 1.44
CA ASN A 408 9.82 4.11 2.30
C ASN A 408 10.83 4.47 3.41
N ASP A 409 12.09 4.05 3.26
CA ASP A 409 13.18 4.22 4.25
C ASP A 409 14.06 5.47 3.96
N GLY A 410 13.60 6.42 3.15
CA GLY A 410 14.26 7.71 2.88
C GLY A 410 14.25 8.69 4.08
N PRO A 411 14.90 9.87 3.98
CA PRO A 411 15.41 10.52 2.77
C PRO A 411 16.89 10.25 2.46
N ASP A 412 17.59 9.49 3.29
CA ASP A 412 19.04 9.28 3.17
C ASP A 412 19.42 8.52 1.88
N ALA A 413 20.66 8.68 1.43
CA ALA A 413 21.18 8.01 0.24
C ALA A 413 21.33 6.49 0.45
N SER A 414 21.16 5.72 -0.63
CA SER A 414 21.24 4.24 -0.63
C SER A 414 20.26 3.57 0.35
N THR A 415 19.05 4.11 0.43
CA THR A 415 17.90 3.59 1.19
C THR A 415 16.92 2.81 0.31
N SER A 416 17.13 2.76 -1.01
CA SER A 416 16.37 1.88 -1.90
C SER A 416 17.05 0.52 -2.00
N ASP A 417 16.30 -0.52 -1.68
CA ASP A 417 16.70 -1.92 -1.79
C ASP A 417 16.38 -2.52 -3.17
N LYS A 418 16.16 -1.71 -4.22
CA LYS A 418 15.74 -2.19 -5.55
C LYS A 418 16.89 -2.19 -6.56
N LEU A 419 17.81 -3.14 -6.41
CA LEU A 419 19.10 -3.10 -7.11
C LEU A 419 19.08 -3.73 -8.51
N SER A 420 18.12 -4.62 -8.79
CA SER A 420 18.09 -5.45 -10.00
C SER A 420 17.72 -4.67 -11.29
N PRO A 421 18.57 -4.67 -12.36
CA PRO A 421 18.34 -3.89 -13.60
C PRO A 421 17.12 -4.28 -14.47
N TRP A 422 16.41 -5.34 -14.09
CA TRP A 422 15.20 -5.83 -14.77
C TRP A 422 13.91 -5.47 -14.03
N LEU A 423 14.02 -4.71 -12.94
CA LEU A 423 12.91 -4.09 -12.24
C LEU A 423 12.72 -2.65 -12.73
N THR A 424 11.54 -2.10 -12.50
CA THR A 424 11.30 -0.65 -12.55
C THR A 424 11.06 -0.15 -11.12
N PRO A 425 12.09 0.37 -10.42
CA PRO A 425 11.93 0.99 -9.12
C PRO A 425 11.11 2.29 -9.24
N VAL A 426 10.00 2.39 -8.51
CA VAL A 426 9.08 3.53 -8.53
C VAL A 426 9.24 4.35 -7.26
N ALA A 427 9.73 5.58 -7.37
CA ALA A 427 9.82 6.54 -6.27
C ALA A 427 8.46 7.24 -6.03
N ALA A 428 8.20 7.66 -4.78
CA ALA A 428 6.97 8.37 -4.43
C ALA A 428 7.13 9.89 -4.58
N THR A 429 6.18 10.54 -5.25
CA THR A 429 6.10 12.00 -5.44
C THR A 429 4.74 12.53 -5.00
N THR A 430 4.73 13.70 -4.36
CA THR A 430 3.49 14.36 -3.96
C THR A 430 2.66 14.78 -5.17
N HIS A 431 1.34 14.65 -5.07
CA HIS A 431 0.39 15.00 -6.13
C HIS A 431 -0.09 16.46 -6.13
N GLY A 432 0.34 17.28 -5.16
CA GLY A 432 -0.14 18.67 -4.99
C GLY A 432 -1.61 18.83 -4.60
N ARG A 433 -2.43 17.78 -4.73
CA ARG A 433 -3.82 17.71 -4.23
C ARG A 433 -3.87 17.90 -2.71
N THR A 434 -4.80 18.72 -2.26
CA THR A 434 -5.28 18.79 -0.88
C THR A 434 -6.80 18.71 -0.87
N LEU A 435 -7.36 18.17 0.20
CA LEU A 435 -8.80 18.14 0.44
C LEU A 435 -9.08 18.98 1.68
N ASP A 436 -9.65 20.16 1.50
CA ASP A 436 -9.99 21.06 2.60
C ASP A 436 -11.34 20.66 3.20
N LEU A 437 -11.24 20.02 4.37
CA LEU A 437 -12.35 19.55 5.20
C LEU A 437 -12.53 20.43 6.45
N SER A 438 -12.21 21.71 6.31
CA SER A 438 -12.42 22.70 7.36
C SER A 438 -13.91 22.85 7.70
N LYS A 439 -14.19 22.79 9.00
CA LYS A 439 -15.48 23.09 9.62
C LYS A 439 -15.29 24.19 10.64
N SER A 440 -16.40 24.70 11.17
CA SER A 440 -16.36 25.60 12.32
C SER A 440 -17.42 25.19 13.34
N ILE A 441 -17.14 25.48 14.61
CA ILE A 441 -18.13 25.45 15.67
C ILE A 441 -18.32 26.86 16.24
N GLY A 442 -19.58 27.29 16.28
CA GLY A 442 -19.93 28.68 16.56
C GLY A 442 -21.41 28.84 16.89
N SER A 443 -21.93 30.05 16.68
CA SER A 443 -23.31 30.44 17.06
C SER A 443 -23.63 30.15 18.54
N PHE A 444 -22.62 30.27 19.40
CA PHE A 444 -22.69 29.95 20.81
C PHE A 444 -23.75 30.79 21.54
N THR A 445 -24.68 30.13 22.22
CA THR A 445 -25.67 30.78 23.10
C THR A 445 -25.76 30.04 24.42
N GLY A 446 -26.13 30.76 25.49
CA GLY A 446 -26.06 30.24 26.86
C GLY A 446 -24.75 30.59 27.54
N GLY A 447 -24.67 30.26 28.83
CA GLY A 447 -23.52 30.55 29.68
C GLY A 447 -23.10 32.01 29.77
N SER A 448 -21.81 32.25 29.97
CA SER A 448 -21.21 33.58 30.02
C SER A 448 -19.81 33.59 29.42
N GLY A 449 -19.47 34.61 28.63
CA GLY A 449 -18.14 34.68 28.01
C GLY A 449 -17.91 33.62 26.92
N ALA A 450 -18.92 33.41 26.07
CA ALA A 450 -18.82 32.50 24.93
C ALA A 450 -17.58 32.79 24.05
N PRO A 451 -16.89 31.75 23.55
CA PRO A 451 -15.71 31.94 22.70
C PRO A 451 -16.10 32.55 21.35
N ALA A 452 -15.08 33.02 20.61
CA ALA A 452 -15.24 33.30 19.18
C ALA A 452 -15.55 32.00 18.41
N THR A 453 -16.01 32.09 17.16
CA THR A 453 -16.14 30.92 16.29
C THR A 453 -14.80 30.18 16.20
N ILE A 454 -14.81 28.91 16.58
CA ILE A 454 -13.66 28.01 16.57
C ILE A 454 -13.58 27.34 15.21
N SER A 455 -12.37 27.26 14.65
CA SER A 455 -12.07 26.51 13.43
C SER A 455 -11.66 25.08 13.78
N GLY A 456 -12.03 24.12 12.94
CA GLY A 456 -11.66 22.72 13.13
C GLY A 456 -11.79 21.91 11.85
N GLN A 457 -11.71 20.59 11.95
CA GLN A 457 -11.77 19.69 10.79
C GLN A 457 -12.62 18.45 11.06
N SER A 458 -13.35 17.96 10.06
CA SER A 458 -13.99 16.63 9.98
C SER A 458 -14.68 16.49 8.62
N ASN A 459 -14.92 15.27 8.16
CA ASN A 459 -15.67 14.99 6.94
C ASN A 459 -17.14 14.56 7.22
N THR A 460 -17.79 15.20 8.18
CA THR A 460 -19.16 14.86 8.63
C THR A 460 -20.14 16.01 8.48
N GLY A 461 -21.44 15.72 8.58
CA GLY A 461 -22.52 16.69 8.43
C GLY A 461 -22.57 17.82 9.47
N ALA A 462 -23.56 18.70 9.29
CA ALA A 462 -23.84 19.81 10.20
C ALA A 462 -24.77 19.40 11.34
N ILE A 463 -24.67 20.07 12.49
CA ILE A 463 -25.65 19.97 13.58
C ILE A 463 -25.80 21.30 14.30
N THR A 464 -27.00 21.57 14.82
CA THR A 464 -27.21 22.61 15.84
C THR A 464 -28.05 22.05 16.99
N ALA A 465 -27.40 21.76 18.10
CA ALA A 465 -28.01 21.21 19.31
C ALA A 465 -27.40 21.87 20.55
N ASP A 466 -27.97 21.54 21.71
CA ASP A 466 -27.37 21.90 22.99
C ASP A 466 -26.00 21.21 23.10
N ILE A 467 -25.05 21.77 23.84
CA ILE A 467 -23.66 21.31 23.89
C ILE A 467 -23.20 21.11 25.33
N VAL A 468 -22.53 19.99 25.58
CA VAL A 468 -22.17 19.51 26.92
C VAL A 468 -20.75 18.95 26.94
N TYR A 469 -20.12 18.96 28.10
CA TYR A 469 -18.80 18.33 28.30
C TYR A 469 -18.96 16.92 28.85
N ALA A 470 -18.28 15.96 28.22
CA ALA A 470 -18.29 14.55 28.59
C ALA A 470 -17.91 14.29 30.06
N GLY A 471 -16.97 15.08 30.60
CA GLY A 471 -16.47 14.96 31.97
C GLY A 471 -17.52 15.29 33.06
N ASP A 472 -18.58 16.03 32.71
CA ASP A 472 -19.66 16.37 33.66
C ASP A 472 -20.72 15.25 33.77
N TYR A 473 -20.64 14.21 32.93
CA TYR A 473 -21.63 13.13 32.83
C TYR A 473 -21.04 11.81 33.34
N PRO A 474 -21.61 11.19 34.38
CA PRO A 474 -21.07 9.95 34.93
C PRO A 474 -21.22 8.80 33.93
N ASN A 475 -20.10 8.16 33.57
CA ASN A 475 -20.12 6.92 32.82
C ASN A 475 -19.91 5.73 33.77
N ALA A 476 -20.95 4.90 33.94
CA ALA A 476 -20.88 3.71 34.79
C ALA A 476 -20.06 2.56 34.18
N ASN A 477 -19.75 2.64 32.88
CA ASN A 477 -18.91 1.67 32.17
C ASN A 477 -17.42 2.04 32.26
N ASP A 478 -17.08 3.28 32.61
CA ASP A 478 -15.70 3.73 32.78
C ASP A 478 -15.10 3.21 34.11
N PRO A 479 -14.08 2.32 34.06
CA PRO A 479 -13.47 1.75 35.26
C PRO A 479 -12.59 2.73 36.03
N ASN A 480 -12.12 3.81 35.39
CA ASN A 480 -11.28 4.85 36.00
C ASN A 480 -12.12 5.99 36.57
N GLY A 481 -13.35 6.18 36.07
CA GLY A 481 -14.25 7.24 36.47
C GLY A 481 -13.80 8.63 35.99
N ASP A 482 -13.14 8.70 34.84
CA ASP A 482 -12.75 9.95 34.16
C ASP A 482 -13.39 10.01 32.76
N PRO A 483 -14.71 10.30 32.69
CA PRO A 483 -15.47 10.20 31.45
C PRO A 483 -15.09 11.28 30.43
N ALA A 484 -14.28 12.28 30.81
CA ALA A 484 -13.83 13.39 29.96
C ALA A 484 -13.33 12.96 28.59
N GLN A 485 -12.63 11.83 28.52
CA GLN A 485 -12.06 11.31 27.29
C GLN A 485 -12.99 10.41 26.47
N CYS A 486 -14.19 10.05 26.95
CA CYS A 486 -15.12 9.18 26.23
C CYS A 486 -14.51 7.81 25.83
N LEU A 487 -13.70 7.23 26.72
CA LEU A 487 -12.95 5.98 26.47
C LEU A 487 -13.86 4.75 26.38
N GLU A 488 -14.90 4.72 27.20
CA GLU A 488 -15.87 3.63 27.25
C GLU A 488 -17.24 4.09 26.71
N PRO A 489 -18.06 3.18 26.14
CA PRO A 489 -19.43 3.45 25.77
C PRO A 489 -20.23 4.12 26.90
N TYR A 490 -21.00 5.15 26.59
CA TYR A 490 -21.94 5.72 27.55
C TYR A 490 -23.24 4.88 27.60
N PRO A 491 -23.89 4.75 28.78
CA PRO A 491 -25.20 4.14 28.87
C PRO A 491 -26.22 4.82 27.96
N ALA A 492 -27.05 4.03 27.26
CA ALA A 492 -28.05 4.57 26.35
C ALA A 492 -29.03 5.53 27.07
N GLY A 493 -29.15 6.75 26.57
CA GLY A 493 -29.97 7.80 27.16
C GLY A 493 -29.26 8.66 28.22
N THR A 494 -27.93 8.55 28.36
CA THR A 494 -27.12 9.56 29.07
C THR A 494 -27.20 10.92 28.37
N PHE A 495 -27.26 10.92 27.05
CA PHE A 495 -27.47 12.08 26.19
C PHE A 495 -28.81 11.95 25.44
N ASN A 496 -29.34 13.09 25.01
CA ASN A 496 -30.61 13.25 24.32
C ASN A 496 -30.45 14.18 23.09
N GLY A 497 -29.44 13.88 22.26
CA GLY A 497 -29.15 14.61 21.03
C GLY A 497 -28.21 15.80 21.14
N GLU A 498 -27.55 16.00 22.29
CA GLU A 498 -26.55 17.06 22.46
C GLU A 498 -25.29 16.83 21.62
N ILE A 499 -24.54 17.90 21.38
CA ILE A 499 -23.15 17.87 20.95
C ILE A 499 -22.29 17.57 22.19
N VAL A 500 -21.57 16.46 22.20
CA VAL A 500 -20.72 16.06 23.33
C VAL A 500 -19.26 16.41 23.05
N VAL A 501 -18.64 17.19 23.94
CA VAL A 501 -17.21 17.53 23.91
C VAL A 501 -16.42 16.48 24.68
N CYS A 502 -15.50 15.79 24.00
CA CYS A 502 -14.60 14.79 24.55
C CYS A 502 -13.13 15.25 24.42
N ASP A 503 -12.31 14.94 25.42
CA ASP A 503 -10.88 15.19 25.41
C ASP A 503 -10.10 14.10 24.64
N ARG A 504 -9.06 14.54 23.92
CA ARG A 504 -8.14 13.68 23.17
C ARG A 504 -7.26 12.86 24.12
N GLY A 505 -7.25 11.55 23.91
CA GLY A 505 -6.33 10.62 24.56
C GLY A 505 -6.62 9.16 24.19
N ASP A 506 -5.72 8.27 24.59
CA ASP A 506 -5.77 6.80 24.67
C ASP A 506 -6.29 6.01 23.45
N ILE A 507 -7.57 6.13 23.07
CA ILE A 507 -8.19 5.34 22.00
C ILE A 507 -8.31 6.09 20.66
N ALA A 508 -8.81 5.38 19.64
CA ALA A 508 -9.10 5.94 18.31
C ALA A 508 -10.13 7.08 18.39
N ARG A 509 -9.96 8.09 17.52
CA ARG A 509 -10.81 9.31 17.52
C ARG A 509 -12.26 9.01 17.12
N ILE A 510 -12.46 8.08 16.19
CA ILE A 510 -13.77 7.62 15.74
C ILE A 510 -14.46 6.76 16.81
N GLN A 511 -13.72 5.92 17.55
CA GLN A 511 -14.27 5.12 18.64
C GLN A 511 -14.90 5.98 19.75
N LYS A 512 -14.27 7.11 20.12
CA LYS A 512 -14.86 8.08 21.06
C LYS A 512 -16.21 8.62 20.57
N ALA A 513 -16.35 8.87 19.26
CA ALA A 513 -17.60 9.31 18.65
C ALA A 513 -18.67 8.20 18.70
N ILE A 514 -18.28 6.94 18.48
CA ILE A 514 -19.15 5.75 18.65
C ILE A 514 -19.63 5.65 20.11
N ASN A 515 -18.73 5.78 21.08
CA ASN A 515 -19.05 5.68 22.51
C ASN A 515 -20.09 6.70 22.98
N VAL A 516 -20.01 7.96 22.51
CA VAL A 516 -21.03 8.98 22.85
C VAL A 516 -22.31 8.82 22.03
N ALA A 517 -22.23 8.37 20.78
CA ALA A 517 -23.41 8.07 19.95
C ALA A 517 -24.26 6.95 20.59
N GLN A 518 -23.63 5.89 21.12
CA GLN A 518 -24.30 4.84 21.91
C GLN A 518 -24.98 5.40 23.17
N GLY A 519 -24.41 6.44 23.78
CA GLY A 519 -25.02 7.18 24.89
C GLY A 519 -26.22 8.05 24.50
N GLY A 520 -26.46 8.28 23.21
CA GLY A 520 -27.53 9.13 22.68
C GLY A 520 -27.09 10.52 22.19
N ALA A 521 -25.78 10.76 21.99
CA ALA A 521 -25.28 12.03 21.48
C ALA A 521 -25.76 12.30 20.04
N GLY A 522 -26.10 13.55 19.74
CA GLY A 522 -26.45 14.01 18.40
C GLY A 522 -25.24 14.51 17.61
N GLY A 523 -24.21 14.99 18.30
CA GLY A 523 -22.97 15.43 17.67
C GLY A 523 -21.75 15.29 18.58
N TYR A 524 -20.57 15.57 18.04
CA TYR A 524 -19.29 15.26 18.68
C TYR A 524 -18.25 16.38 18.49
N VAL A 525 -17.55 16.75 19.55
CA VAL A 525 -16.36 17.61 19.47
C VAL A 525 -15.19 16.85 20.08
N LEU A 526 -14.12 16.66 19.31
CA LEU A 526 -12.84 16.20 19.83
C LEU A 526 -11.97 17.42 20.13
N ALA A 527 -11.72 17.67 21.41
CA ALA A 527 -10.78 18.69 21.85
C ALA A 527 -9.38 18.07 22.03
N ASN A 528 -8.37 18.62 21.36
CA ASN A 528 -6.97 18.35 21.74
C ASN A 528 -6.70 18.86 23.18
N VAL A 529 -5.61 18.36 23.78
CA VAL A 529 -5.18 18.72 25.14
C VAL A 529 -3.69 19.04 25.16
N GLU A 530 -3.27 19.94 26.04
CA GLU A 530 -1.87 20.40 26.12
C GLU A 530 -0.91 19.21 26.33
N GLY A 531 0.14 19.14 25.50
CA GLY A 531 1.11 18.02 25.51
C GLY A 531 0.69 16.82 24.67
N GLY A 532 -0.48 16.85 24.03
CA GLY A 532 -0.95 15.85 23.07
C GLY A 532 -0.45 16.09 21.64
N ALA A 533 -1.08 15.39 20.69
CA ALA A 533 -0.84 15.60 19.25
C ALA A 533 -1.65 16.83 18.76
N GLU A 534 -0.95 17.90 18.38
CA GLU A 534 -1.57 19.18 18.01
C GLU A 534 -2.19 19.22 16.60
N ASN A 535 -1.94 18.22 15.76
CA ASN A 535 -2.51 18.19 14.41
C ASN A 535 -4.01 17.82 14.44
N LEU A 536 -4.81 18.61 13.73
CA LEU A 536 -6.18 18.23 13.43
C LEU A 536 -6.18 17.14 12.36
N VAL A 537 -7.15 16.22 12.44
CA VAL A 537 -7.38 15.19 11.43
C VAL A 537 -8.85 15.25 11.02
N PRO A 538 -9.17 15.31 9.72
CA PRO A 538 -10.54 15.52 9.25
C PRO A 538 -11.37 14.22 9.24
N ASP A 539 -11.40 13.48 10.35
CA ASP A 539 -12.04 12.15 10.39
C ASP A 539 -13.53 12.19 10.00
N GLU A 540 -13.98 11.13 9.34
CA GLU A 540 -15.38 10.69 9.23
C GLU A 540 -15.85 10.06 10.57
N TYR A 541 -16.60 10.80 11.38
CA TYR A 541 -17.26 10.29 12.58
C TYR A 541 -18.65 9.73 12.28
N VAL A 542 -19.11 8.76 13.09
CA VAL A 542 -20.45 8.15 13.00
C VAL A 542 -21.62 9.13 13.25
N ILE A 543 -21.33 10.31 13.84
CA ILE A 543 -22.28 11.41 14.05
C ILE A 543 -21.62 12.75 13.68
N PRO A 544 -22.41 13.81 13.33
CA PRO A 544 -21.88 15.14 13.02
C PRO A 544 -20.87 15.66 14.05
N GLY A 545 -19.62 15.88 13.63
CA GLY A 545 -18.57 16.29 14.56
C GLY A 545 -17.45 17.17 14.02
N ILE A 546 -16.51 17.53 14.89
CA ILE A 546 -15.39 18.42 14.59
C ILE A 546 -14.21 18.18 15.55
N HIS A 547 -12.99 18.15 15.00
CA HIS A 547 -11.73 18.11 15.76
C HIS A 547 -11.18 19.53 15.88
N ILE A 548 -10.88 20.00 17.10
CA ILE A 548 -10.43 21.37 17.41
C ILE A 548 -9.11 21.39 18.20
N ALA A 549 -8.38 22.51 18.11
CA ALA A 549 -7.08 22.69 18.76
C ALA A 549 -7.19 22.79 20.29
N ALA A 550 -6.10 22.55 21.02
CA ALA A 550 -6.12 22.49 22.49
C ALA A 550 -6.60 23.80 23.14
N SER A 551 -6.08 24.94 22.69
CA SER A 551 -6.50 26.26 23.19
C SER A 551 -7.98 26.58 22.96
N ASP A 552 -8.55 26.05 21.88
CA ASP A 552 -9.97 26.21 21.56
C ASP A 552 -10.83 25.26 22.41
N GLY A 553 -10.33 24.04 22.64
CA GLY A 553 -10.91 23.07 23.58
C GLY A 553 -10.99 23.62 25.00
N ASP A 554 -9.91 24.21 25.52
CA ASP A 554 -9.87 24.85 26.85
C ASP A 554 -10.81 26.06 26.93
N SER A 555 -10.88 26.86 25.86
CA SER A 555 -11.82 27.99 25.78
C SER A 555 -13.28 27.52 25.77
N LEU A 556 -13.58 26.44 25.05
CA LEU A 556 -14.91 25.83 24.98
C LEU A 556 -15.31 25.21 26.32
N LYS A 557 -14.43 24.43 26.97
CA LYS A 557 -14.65 23.85 28.31
C LYS A 557 -14.83 24.93 29.37
N THR A 558 -14.05 26.01 29.32
CA THR A 558 -14.20 27.17 30.22
C THR A 558 -15.57 27.83 30.10
N TRP A 559 -16.10 27.96 28.89
CA TRP A 559 -17.45 28.49 28.67
C TRP A 559 -18.54 27.52 29.14
N LEU A 560 -18.41 26.22 28.85
CA LEU A 560 -19.35 25.17 29.29
C LEU A 560 -19.48 25.09 30.82
N ALA A 561 -18.39 25.35 31.55
CA ALA A 561 -18.39 25.44 33.01
C ALA A 561 -19.08 26.71 33.58
N SER A 562 -19.61 27.60 32.73
CA SER A 562 -20.19 28.88 33.14
C SER A 562 -21.68 28.99 32.83
N GLY A 563 -22.54 29.22 33.82
CA GLY A 563 -23.98 29.38 33.56
C GLY A 563 -24.66 28.10 33.05
N ASN A 564 -25.66 28.23 32.16
CA ASN A 564 -26.53 27.13 31.71
C ASN A 564 -27.02 27.35 30.27
N ASN A 565 -27.73 26.34 29.72
CA ASN A 565 -28.41 26.35 28.41
C ASN A 565 -27.46 26.57 27.23
N HIS A 566 -26.31 25.90 27.26
CA HIS A 566 -25.29 25.97 26.22
C HIS A 566 -25.78 25.34 24.92
N ARG A 567 -25.64 26.06 23.81
CA ARG A 567 -26.01 25.62 22.47
C ARG A 567 -24.97 26.06 21.44
N ALA A 568 -24.68 25.22 20.46
CA ALA A 568 -23.71 25.49 19.41
C ALA A 568 -24.17 24.97 18.04
N THR A 569 -23.57 25.50 16.98
CA THR A 569 -23.69 25.00 15.61
C THR A 569 -22.34 24.49 15.15
N ILE A 570 -22.25 23.22 14.74
CA ILE A 570 -21.18 22.69 13.90
C ILE A 570 -21.63 22.86 12.44
N THR A 571 -20.87 23.61 11.64
CA THR A 571 -21.19 23.82 10.21
C THR A 571 -20.94 22.55 9.40
N ALA A 572 -21.56 22.41 8.22
CA ALA A 572 -21.09 21.42 7.24
C ALA A 572 -19.66 21.77 6.78
N THR A 573 -18.95 20.77 6.25
CA THR A 573 -17.74 21.01 5.44
C THR A 573 -18.14 21.43 4.02
N ALA A 574 -17.31 22.21 3.34
CA ALA A 574 -17.47 22.52 1.92
C ALA A 574 -16.75 21.51 1.01
N GLY A 575 -15.92 20.60 1.56
CA GLY A 575 -15.27 19.53 0.81
C GLY A 575 -14.40 20.02 -0.35
N ILE A 576 -13.58 21.06 -0.14
CA ILE A 576 -12.90 21.73 -1.26
C ILE A 576 -11.65 20.94 -1.66
N ARG A 577 -11.77 20.09 -2.68
CA ARG A 577 -10.61 19.52 -3.38
C ARG A 577 -9.90 20.63 -4.17
N SER A 578 -8.62 20.85 -3.86
CA SER A 578 -7.75 21.76 -4.63
C SER A 578 -6.47 21.05 -5.04
N VAL A 579 -5.77 21.57 -6.05
CA VAL A 579 -4.48 21.04 -6.52
C VAL A 579 -3.50 22.19 -6.67
N ASP A 580 -2.50 22.26 -5.81
CA ASP A 580 -1.37 23.17 -5.98
C ASP A 580 -0.28 22.48 -6.81
N SER A 581 -0.24 22.82 -8.10
CA SER A 581 0.82 22.34 -9.02
C SER A 581 2.25 22.67 -8.56
N SER A 582 2.45 23.67 -7.71
CA SER A 582 3.77 23.98 -7.13
C SER A 582 4.17 23.04 -5.99
N LEU A 583 3.22 22.23 -5.49
CA LEU A 583 3.42 21.15 -4.51
C LEU A 583 3.36 19.75 -5.16
N ALA A 584 3.10 19.66 -6.46
CA ALA A 584 3.20 18.41 -7.23
C ALA A 584 4.67 18.06 -7.56
N ASP A 585 4.91 16.80 -7.92
CA ASP A 585 6.20 16.24 -8.36
C ASP A 585 7.39 16.40 -7.39
N LYS A 586 7.13 16.74 -6.13
CA LYS A 586 8.16 16.75 -5.08
C LYS A 586 8.31 15.34 -4.54
N VAL A 587 9.51 14.77 -4.69
CA VAL A 587 9.84 13.45 -4.13
C VAL A 587 9.60 13.46 -2.62
N ALA A 588 8.76 12.53 -2.14
CA ALA A 588 8.38 12.44 -0.74
C ALA A 588 9.62 12.25 0.15
N SER A 589 9.56 12.75 1.39
CA SER A 589 10.67 12.63 2.35
C SER A 589 11.01 11.16 2.61
N PHE A 590 9.99 10.33 2.83
CA PHE A 590 10.13 8.88 3.05
C PHE A 590 10.57 8.10 1.80
N SER A 591 10.37 8.62 0.57
CA SER A 591 10.72 7.87 -0.64
C SER A 591 12.20 7.52 -0.61
N SER A 592 12.50 6.22 -0.62
CA SER A 592 13.86 5.68 -0.63
C SER A 592 14.66 6.20 -1.84
N ARG A 593 15.97 6.40 -1.63
CA ARG A 593 16.89 7.01 -2.59
C ARG A 593 18.00 6.05 -3.00
N GLY A 594 18.49 6.23 -4.23
CA GLY A 594 19.78 5.66 -4.64
C GLY A 594 20.98 6.41 -4.02
N PRO A 595 22.21 6.13 -4.47
CA PRO A 595 22.57 5.13 -5.49
C PRO A 595 22.38 3.69 -4.99
N ASN A 596 22.40 2.76 -5.95
CA ASN A 596 22.72 1.35 -5.76
C ASN A 596 24.23 1.23 -5.49
#